data_AF-A0A2E6N3A3-F1
#
_entry.id   AF-A0A2E6N3A3-F1
#
_cell.length_a   1.000
_cell.length_b   1.000
_cell.length_c   1.000
_cell.angle_alpha   90.00
_cell.angle_beta   90.00
_cell.angle_gamma   90.00
#
_symmetry.space_group_name_H-M   'P 1'
#
loop_
_entity.id
_entity.type
_entity.pdbx_description
1 polymer ?
#
loop_
_entity_poly.entity_id
_entity_poly.type
_entity_poly.pdbx_seq_one_letter_code
_entity_poly.pdbx_strand_id
1 'polypeptide(L)'
;MHASQRFEDLVRLVQILRKECPWDRKQTHQSIKDNLVEEVYEALEALENDNFEEFKNELGDLLLHVVFHGVIASENSQFNIEDVIETLMEKLIRRHPHVFGGQAIDDERKVSQNWEMIKKKEGKKSTLDGLPKPMPALIRAQRMQEKAKNVGFDWPEWKQAWEKVEEETQEFKETLSSGSTKEQAQEFGDLLFSIVNLGRFFDLNAEDSLRLTNTKFEQRFRYIEQQAEKENRSINNLSLEEMDRHWEAAKKAL
;
A
#
# COMPACT_ATOMS: atom_id res chain seq x y z
N MET A 1 -32.98 -11.58 -10.97
CA MET A 1 -31.77 -12.37 -10.70
C MET A 1 -31.63 -12.50 -9.19
N HIS A 2 -31.09 -13.61 -8.66
CA HIS A 2 -30.83 -13.78 -7.22
C HIS A 2 -29.33 -13.95 -7.01
N ALA A 3 -28.82 -13.55 -5.83
CA ALA A 3 -27.42 -13.77 -5.47
C ALA A 3 -27.09 -15.27 -5.48
N SER A 4 -25.87 -15.60 -5.93
CA SER A 4 -25.38 -16.98 -6.01
C SER A 4 -23.87 -17.02 -5.75
N GLN A 5 -23.30 -18.22 -5.59
CA GLN A 5 -21.86 -18.43 -5.40
C GLN A 5 -21.09 -18.59 -6.72
N ARG A 6 -21.76 -18.49 -7.87
CA ARG A 6 -21.14 -18.71 -9.18
C ARG A 6 -20.53 -17.41 -9.70
N PHE A 7 -19.28 -17.49 -10.13
CA PHE A 7 -18.56 -16.34 -10.67
C PHE A 7 -19.22 -15.80 -11.95
N GLU A 8 -19.76 -16.68 -12.79
CA GLU A 8 -20.44 -16.30 -14.03
C GLU A 8 -21.71 -15.49 -13.77
N ASP A 9 -22.40 -15.76 -12.65
CA ASP A 9 -23.59 -15.00 -12.26
C ASP A 9 -23.21 -13.56 -11.86
N LEU A 10 -22.02 -13.35 -11.25
CA LEU A 10 -21.46 -12.01 -10.98
C LEU A 10 -21.08 -11.27 -12.27
N VAL A 11 -20.37 -11.92 -13.19
CA VAL A 11 -20.01 -11.32 -14.48
C VAL A 11 -21.26 -10.88 -15.23
N ARG A 12 -22.28 -11.74 -15.27
CA ARG A 12 -23.59 -11.43 -15.87
C ARG A 12 -24.30 -10.28 -15.15
N LEU A 13 -24.22 -10.20 -13.81
CA LEU A 13 -24.78 -9.08 -13.04
C LEU A 13 -24.21 -7.76 -13.52
N VAL A 14 -22.88 -7.68 -13.60
CA VAL A 14 -22.17 -6.45 -13.99
C VAL A 14 -22.50 -6.07 -15.43
N GLN A 15 -22.58 -7.03 -16.35
CA GLN A 15 -23.05 -6.78 -17.72
C GLN A 15 -24.47 -6.21 -17.76
N ILE A 16 -25.39 -6.72 -16.94
CA ILE A 16 -26.75 -6.18 -16.82
C ILE A 16 -26.71 -4.75 -16.27
N LEU A 17 -25.92 -4.48 -15.23
CA LEU A 17 -25.78 -3.14 -14.66
C LEU A 17 -25.23 -2.15 -15.69
N ARG A 18 -24.14 -2.50 -16.38
CA ARG A 18 -23.57 -1.72 -17.48
C ARG A 18 -24.59 -1.44 -18.59
N LYS A 19 -25.50 -2.38 -18.86
CA LYS A 19 -26.54 -2.21 -19.88
C LYS A 19 -27.73 -1.40 -19.39
N GLU A 20 -28.24 -1.63 -18.19
CA GLU A 20 -29.53 -1.12 -17.74
C GLU A 20 -29.41 0.10 -16.81
N CYS A 21 -28.32 0.24 -16.06
CA CYS A 21 -28.07 1.36 -15.14
C CYS A 21 -27.29 2.50 -15.83
N PRO A 22 -27.85 3.73 -15.91
CA PRO A 22 -27.15 4.86 -16.55
C PRO A 22 -25.84 5.24 -15.84
N TRP A 23 -25.77 5.05 -14.51
CA TRP A 23 -24.57 5.37 -13.74
C TRP A 23 -23.46 4.37 -14.00
N ASP A 24 -23.76 3.07 -14.04
CA ASP A 24 -22.76 2.04 -14.34
C ASP A 24 -22.30 2.16 -15.80
N ARG A 25 -23.22 2.39 -16.74
CA ARG A 25 -22.94 2.51 -18.18
C ARG A 25 -21.96 3.62 -18.54
N LYS A 26 -22.00 4.75 -17.84
CA LYS A 26 -21.10 5.90 -18.12
C LYS A 26 -19.68 5.70 -17.61
N GLN A 27 -19.43 4.70 -16.76
CA GLN A 27 -18.10 4.47 -16.18
C GLN A 27 -17.10 4.01 -17.25
N THR A 28 -15.84 4.35 -17.03
CA THR A 28 -14.68 4.00 -17.87
C THR A 28 -13.56 3.50 -16.96
N HIS A 29 -12.52 2.86 -17.51
CA HIS A 29 -11.34 2.49 -16.72
C HIS A 29 -10.77 3.65 -15.90
N GLN A 30 -10.76 4.86 -16.47
CA GLN A 30 -10.20 6.04 -15.84
C GLN A 30 -11.11 6.61 -14.74
N SER A 31 -12.43 6.52 -14.88
CA SER A 31 -13.36 7.14 -13.93
C SER A 31 -13.51 6.36 -12.62
N ILE A 32 -13.21 5.05 -12.62
CA ILE A 32 -13.33 4.18 -11.45
C ILE A 32 -11.99 3.76 -10.85
N LYS A 33 -10.87 4.27 -11.39
CA LYS A 33 -9.52 3.89 -10.93
C LYS A 33 -9.27 4.33 -9.48
N ASP A 34 -9.86 5.45 -9.06
CA ASP A 34 -9.63 6.02 -7.73
C ASP A 34 -10.48 5.28 -6.70
N ASN A 35 -11.70 4.84 -7.06
CA ASN A 35 -12.49 3.91 -6.26
C ASN A 35 -11.75 2.59 -6.01
N LEU A 36 -11.11 2.01 -7.03
CA LEU A 36 -10.29 0.80 -6.81
C LEU A 36 -9.19 1.01 -5.76
N VAL A 37 -8.62 2.22 -5.66
CA VAL A 37 -7.62 2.53 -4.62
C VAL A 37 -8.29 2.65 -3.25
N GLU A 38 -9.48 3.25 -3.19
CA GLU A 38 -10.33 3.35 -1.99
C GLU A 38 -10.63 1.96 -1.40
N GLU A 39 -11.19 1.04 -2.20
CA GLU A 39 -11.51 -0.33 -1.75
C GLU A 39 -10.28 -1.10 -1.23
N VAL A 40 -9.08 -0.82 -1.79
CA VAL A 40 -7.84 -1.42 -1.28
C VAL A 40 -7.55 -0.93 0.14
N TYR A 41 -7.76 0.35 0.42
CA TYR A 41 -7.52 0.91 1.75
C TYR A 41 -8.61 0.51 2.75
N GLU A 42 -9.87 0.41 2.32
CA GLU A 42 -10.96 -0.09 3.17
C GLU A 42 -10.70 -1.56 3.55
N ALA A 43 -10.26 -2.39 2.60
CA ALA A 43 -9.83 -3.77 2.90
C ALA A 43 -8.67 -3.82 3.91
N LEU A 44 -7.70 -2.90 3.80
CA LEU A 44 -6.58 -2.81 4.76
C LEU A 44 -7.05 -2.35 6.14
N GLU A 45 -7.95 -1.37 6.21
CA GLU A 45 -8.55 -0.91 7.47
C GLU A 45 -9.34 -2.04 8.15
N ALA A 46 -10.12 -2.81 7.39
CA ALA A 46 -10.85 -3.95 7.93
C ALA A 46 -9.92 -5.03 8.52
N LEU A 47 -8.78 -5.29 7.88
CA LEU A 47 -7.73 -6.17 8.41
C LEU A 47 -7.11 -5.63 9.70
N GLU A 48 -6.79 -4.34 9.74
CA GLU A 48 -6.18 -3.71 10.92
C GLU A 48 -7.11 -3.72 12.14
N ASN A 49 -8.42 -3.69 11.90
CA ASN A 49 -9.44 -3.76 12.93
C ASN A 49 -9.90 -5.20 13.26
N ASP A 50 -9.25 -6.23 12.71
CA ASP A 50 -9.65 -7.64 12.81
C ASP A 50 -11.15 -7.88 12.44
N ASN A 51 -11.72 -7.01 11.61
CA ASN A 51 -13.12 -7.06 11.22
C ASN A 51 -13.29 -7.91 9.94
N PHE A 52 -13.32 -9.22 10.12
CA PHE A 52 -13.40 -10.18 9.01
C PHE A 52 -14.71 -10.12 8.21
N GLU A 53 -15.80 -9.63 8.81
CA GLU A 53 -17.06 -9.45 8.06
C GLU A 53 -16.94 -8.28 7.08
N GLU A 54 -16.34 -7.17 7.52
CA GLU A 54 -16.08 -6.06 6.61
C GLU A 54 -15.00 -6.42 5.61
N PHE A 55 -13.91 -7.06 6.03
CA PHE A 55 -12.85 -7.48 5.10
C PHE A 55 -13.38 -8.37 3.96
N LYS A 56 -14.37 -9.23 4.25
CA LYS A 56 -15.06 -10.02 3.23
C LYS A 56 -15.89 -9.15 2.28
N ASN A 57 -16.53 -8.09 2.76
CA ASN A 57 -17.24 -7.11 1.92
C ASN A 57 -16.25 -6.41 0.99
N GLU A 58 -15.17 -5.87 1.52
CA GLU A 58 -14.15 -5.14 0.75
C GLU A 58 -13.43 -6.02 -0.28
N LEU A 59 -13.17 -7.30 0.04
CA LEU A 59 -12.70 -8.27 -0.95
C LEU A 59 -13.71 -8.50 -2.08
N GLY A 60 -15.00 -8.39 -1.77
CA GLY A 60 -16.09 -8.39 -2.75
C GLY A 60 -16.05 -7.18 -3.66
N ASP A 61 -15.80 -5.99 -3.13
CA ASP A 61 -15.72 -4.75 -3.91
C ASP A 61 -14.45 -4.69 -4.77
N LEU A 62 -13.32 -5.18 -4.26
CA LEU A 62 -12.13 -5.43 -5.06
C LEU A 62 -12.40 -6.40 -6.21
N LEU A 63 -13.13 -7.50 -5.95
CA LEU A 63 -13.53 -8.44 -6.99
C LEU A 63 -14.47 -7.80 -8.02
N LEU A 64 -15.42 -6.96 -7.56
CA LEU A 64 -16.31 -6.18 -8.41
C LEU A 64 -15.49 -5.33 -9.37
N HIS A 65 -14.48 -4.59 -8.89
CA HIS A 65 -13.65 -3.75 -9.76
C HIS A 65 -12.90 -4.56 -10.83
N VAL A 66 -12.37 -5.74 -10.49
CA VAL A 66 -11.71 -6.64 -11.47
C VAL A 66 -12.71 -7.06 -12.55
N VAL A 67 -13.90 -7.50 -12.16
CA VAL A 67 -14.97 -7.90 -13.10
C VAL A 67 -15.44 -6.71 -13.93
N PHE A 68 -15.63 -5.54 -13.32
CA PHE A 68 -16.11 -4.33 -13.97
C PHE A 68 -15.14 -3.84 -15.05
N HIS A 69 -13.83 -3.85 -14.78
CA HIS A 69 -12.82 -3.59 -15.79
C HIS A 69 -12.82 -4.64 -16.91
N GLY A 70 -13.00 -5.93 -16.59
CA GLY A 70 -13.12 -6.99 -17.60
C GLY A 70 -14.34 -6.79 -18.51
N VAL A 71 -15.48 -6.37 -17.96
CA VAL A 71 -16.68 -6.06 -18.75
C VAL A 71 -16.47 -4.83 -19.64
N ILE A 72 -15.91 -3.73 -19.12
CA ILE A 72 -15.58 -2.55 -19.95
C ILE A 72 -14.62 -2.93 -21.08
N ALA A 73 -13.58 -3.72 -20.81
CA ALA A 73 -12.62 -4.14 -21.83
C ALA A 73 -13.28 -5.01 -22.91
N SER A 74 -14.20 -5.89 -22.50
CA SER A 74 -14.94 -6.76 -23.42
C SER A 74 -15.88 -5.98 -24.32
N GLU A 75 -16.55 -4.94 -23.79
CA GLU A 75 -17.39 -4.02 -24.58
C GLU A 75 -16.59 -3.28 -25.67
N ASN A 76 -15.29 -3.10 -25.45
CA ASN A 76 -14.38 -2.44 -26.37
C ASN A 76 -13.54 -3.42 -27.22
N SER A 77 -13.88 -4.71 -27.24
CA SER A 77 -13.18 -5.76 -27.99
C SER A 77 -11.66 -5.84 -27.68
N GLN A 78 -11.27 -5.59 -26.43
CA GLN A 78 -9.86 -5.61 -26.01
C GLN A 78 -9.47 -6.95 -25.37
N PHE A 79 -10.14 -7.29 -24.27
CA PHE A 79 -10.02 -8.56 -23.53
C PHE A 79 -11.26 -8.75 -22.66
N ASN A 80 -11.46 -9.93 -22.09
CA ASN A 80 -12.54 -10.25 -21.16
C ASN A 80 -11.99 -10.78 -19.82
N ILE A 81 -12.89 -11.18 -18.91
CA ILE A 81 -12.48 -11.66 -17.58
C ILE A 81 -11.80 -13.03 -17.65
N GLU A 82 -12.16 -13.86 -18.62
CA GLU A 82 -11.52 -15.15 -18.88
C GLU A 82 -10.05 -14.97 -19.31
N ASP A 83 -9.75 -14.00 -20.17
CA ASP A 83 -8.38 -13.65 -20.59
C ASP A 83 -7.53 -13.19 -19.39
N VAL A 84 -8.13 -12.45 -18.45
CA VAL A 84 -7.46 -12.02 -17.20
C VAL A 84 -7.12 -13.24 -16.33
N ILE A 85 -8.06 -14.17 -16.19
CA ILE A 85 -7.87 -15.41 -15.42
C ILE A 85 -6.79 -16.28 -16.07
N GLU A 86 -6.85 -16.49 -17.38
CA GLU A 86 -5.85 -17.27 -18.13
C GLU A 86 -4.45 -16.66 -17.96
N THR A 87 -4.32 -15.35 -18.18
CA THR A 87 -3.06 -14.63 -17.99
C THR A 87 -2.51 -14.77 -16.57
N LEU A 88 -3.37 -14.72 -15.55
CA LEU A 88 -2.98 -14.93 -14.15
C LEU A 88 -2.52 -16.37 -13.92
N MET A 89 -3.28 -17.35 -14.39
CA MET A 89 -2.97 -18.77 -14.23
C MET A 89 -1.64 -19.15 -14.89
N GLU A 90 -1.44 -18.77 -16.16
CA GLU A 90 -0.18 -18.99 -16.87
C GLU A 90 1.01 -18.38 -16.12
N LYS A 91 0.86 -17.15 -15.64
CA LYS A 91 1.88 -16.45 -14.86
C LYS A 91 2.18 -17.16 -13.55
N LEU A 92 1.16 -17.61 -12.81
CA LEU A 92 1.34 -18.31 -11.54
C LEU A 92 2.01 -19.67 -11.76
N ILE A 93 1.56 -20.46 -12.74
CA ILE A 93 2.17 -21.76 -13.08
C ILE A 93 3.64 -21.58 -13.46
N ARG A 94 3.93 -20.63 -14.36
CA ARG A 94 5.29 -20.35 -14.84
C ARG A 94 6.23 -19.85 -13.74
N ARG A 95 5.70 -19.14 -12.74
CA ARG A 95 6.47 -18.62 -11.60
C ARG A 95 6.62 -19.60 -10.43
N HIS A 96 5.94 -20.75 -10.47
CA HIS A 96 6.05 -21.81 -9.47
C HIS A 96 6.49 -23.14 -10.09
N PRO A 97 7.65 -23.20 -10.77
CA PRO A 97 8.16 -24.45 -11.36
C PRO A 97 8.46 -25.52 -10.31
N HIS A 98 8.61 -25.14 -9.05
CA HIS A 98 8.77 -26.09 -7.95
C HIS A 98 7.47 -26.82 -7.58
N VAL A 99 6.31 -26.20 -7.82
CA VAL A 99 4.99 -26.82 -7.63
C VAL A 99 4.56 -27.57 -8.89
N PHE A 100 4.70 -26.95 -10.07
CA PHE A 100 4.11 -27.46 -11.32
C PHE A 100 5.11 -28.07 -12.30
N GLY A 101 6.42 -27.93 -12.07
CA GLY A 101 7.49 -28.36 -12.97
C GLY A 101 8.42 -29.44 -12.41
N GLY A 102 8.11 -30.01 -11.25
CA GLY A 102 8.86 -31.14 -10.67
C GLY A 102 10.22 -30.81 -10.06
N GLN A 103 10.57 -29.53 -9.89
CA GLN A 103 11.77 -29.13 -9.14
C GLN A 103 11.49 -29.15 -7.63
N ALA A 104 12.01 -30.14 -6.91
CA ALA A 104 11.97 -30.11 -5.46
C ALA A 104 12.85 -28.96 -4.94
N ILE A 105 12.24 -27.96 -4.31
CA ILE A 105 12.93 -26.88 -3.60
C ILE A 105 12.32 -26.82 -2.19
N ASP A 106 13.08 -27.26 -1.19
CA ASP A 106 12.67 -27.26 0.23
C ASP A 106 13.10 -25.99 1.00
N ASP A 107 13.63 -24.99 0.30
CA ASP A 107 14.18 -23.77 0.93
C ASP A 107 13.47 -22.52 0.40
N GLU A 108 12.75 -21.85 1.29
CA GLU A 108 12.03 -20.60 1.04
C GLU A 108 12.92 -19.53 0.39
N ARG A 109 14.20 -19.44 0.81
CA ARG A 109 15.14 -18.47 0.23
C ARG A 109 15.42 -18.78 -1.23
N LYS A 110 15.54 -20.06 -1.59
CA LYS A 110 15.74 -20.50 -2.98
C LYS A 110 14.48 -20.28 -3.82
N VAL A 111 13.29 -20.45 -3.24
CA VAL A 111 12.02 -20.12 -3.93
C VAL A 111 11.98 -18.63 -4.27
N SER A 112 12.25 -17.76 -3.30
CA SER A 112 12.26 -16.30 -3.49
C SER A 112 13.29 -15.84 -4.54
N GLN A 113 14.52 -16.36 -4.49
CA GLN A 113 15.55 -16.07 -5.49
C GLN A 113 15.15 -16.53 -6.90
N ASN A 114 14.58 -17.74 -7.02
CA ASN A 114 14.12 -18.25 -8.29
C ASN A 114 12.99 -17.39 -8.87
N TRP A 115 12.07 -16.93 -8.02
CA TRP A 115 10.97 -16.06 -8.42
C TRP A 115 11.44 -14.73 -9.01
N GLU A 116 12.43 -14.08 -8.37
CA GLU A 116 13.03 -12.85 -8.91
C GLU A 116 13.82 -13.09 -10.20
N MET A 117 14.51 -14.23 -10.34
CA MET A 117 15.16 -14.61 -11.60
C MET A 117 14.15 -14.81 -12.74
N ILE A 118 13.03 -15.48 -12.49
CA ILE A 118 11.97 -15.69 -13.49
C ILE A 118 11.39 -14.35 -13.93
N LYS A 119 11.12 -13.43 -12.99
CA LYS A 119 10.65 -12.07 -13.31
C LYS A 119 11.61 -11.26 -14.18
N LYS A 120 12.93 -11.41 -14.00
CA LYS A 120 13.92 -10.73 -14.85
C LYS A 120 13.89 -11.24 -16.28
N LYS A 121 13.67 -12.55 -16.48
CA LYS A 121 13.58 -13.17 -17.81
C LYS A 121 12.33 -12.74 -18.59
N GLU A 122 11.30 -12.21 -17.93
CA GLU A 122 10.06 -11.70 -18.54
C GLU A 122 10.20 -10.32 -19.22
N GLY A 123 11.42 -9.88 -19.55
CA GLY A 123 11.64 -8.64 -20.31
C GLY A 123 11.74 -7.36 -19.46
N LYS A 124 11.92 -7.49 -18.14
CA LYS A 124 12.28 -6.35 -17.29
C LYS A 124 13.72 -5.94 -17.55
N LYS A 125 13.92 -4.71 -18.03
CA LYS A 125 15.25 -4.15 -18.36
C LYS A 125 15.95 -3.62 -17.11
N SER A 126 15.20 -3.17 -16.11
CA SER A 126 15.71 -2.65 -14.85
C SER A 126 15.25 -3.51 -13.67
N THR A 127 16.10 -3.64 -12.65
CA THR A 127 15.78 -4.26 -11.36
C THR A 127 14.57 -3.59 -10.69
N LEU A 128 14.40 -2.28 -10.92
CA LEU A 128 13.30 -1.47 -10.37
C LEU A 128 12.01 -1.54 -11.19
N ASP A 129 11.98 -2.28 -12.31
CA ASP A 129 10.78 -2.40 -13.14
C ASP A 129 9.62 -3.09 -12.39
N GLY A 130 8.42 -2.58 -12.66
CA GLY A 130 7.17 -3.06 -12.06
C GLY A 130 6.83 -2.45 -10.69
N LEU A 131 7.43 -1.31 -10.35
CA LEU A 131 6.95 -0.45 -9.27
C LEU A 131 5.99 0.62 -9.83
N PRO A 132 4.68 0.55 -9.56
CA PRO A 132 3.71 1.53 -10.03
C PRO A 132 4.04 2.94 -9.52
N LYS A 133 3.96 3.95 -10.40
CA LYS A 133 4.13 5.36 -10.00
C LYS A 133 3.09 5.84 -8.98
N PRO A 134 1.80 5.43 -9.05
CA PRO A 134 0.78 5.88 -8.08
C PRO A 134 0.87 5.25 -6.69
N MET A 135 1.84 4.36 -6.45
CA MET A 135 2.03 3.72 -5.15
C MET A 135 2.41 4.76 -4.08
N PRO A 136 1.98 4.60 -2.81
CA PRO A 136 2.44 5.42 -1.70
C PRO A 136 3.96 5.49 -1.64
N ALA A 137 4.48 6.66 -1.28
CA ALA A 137 5.90 6.95 -1.36
C ALA A 137 6.74 6.03 -0.47
N LEU A 138 6.28 5.72 0.75
CA LEU A 138 7.02 4.87 1.68
C LEU A 138 7.04 3.41 1.22
N ILE A 139 5.89 2.87 0.80
CA ILE A 139 5.84 1.52 0.19
C ILE A 139 6.76 1.47 -1.04
N ARG A 140 6.69 2.48 -1.91
CA ARG A 140 7.50 2.54 -3.13
C ARG A 140 8.99 2.56 -2.81
N ALA A 141 9.42 3.38 -1.84
CA ALA A 141 10.81 3.43 -1.37
C ALA A 141 11.27 2.08 -0.81
N GLN A 142 10.47 1.46 0.06
CA GLN A 142 10.77 0.17 0.65
C GLN A 142 10.92 -0.92 -0.43
N ARG A 143 10.00 -0.99 -1.40
CA ARG A 143 10.07 -1.94 -2.52
C ARG A 143 11.27 -1.70 -3.43
N MET A 144 11.70 -0.44 -3.62
CA MET A 144 12.93 -0.13 -4.38
C MET A 144 14.15 -0.73 -3.68
N GLN A 145 14.24 -0.55 -2.36
CA GLN A 145 15.36 -1.03 -1.55
C GLN A 145 15.39 -2.57 -1.47
N GLU A 146 14.24 -3.23 -1.30
CA GLU A 146 14.13 -4.70 -1.38
C GLU A 146 14.65 -5.25 -2.73
N LYS A 147 14.28 -4.59 -3.82
CA LYS A 147 14.73 -4.95 -5.16
C LYS A 147 16.23 -4.73 -5.35
N ALA A 148 16.77 -3.65 -4.80
CA ALA A 148 18.20 -3.37 -4.81
C ALA A 148 18.98 -4.42 -4.00
N LYS A 149 18.49 -4.80 -2.81
CA LYS A 149 19.03 -5.89 -2.00
C LYS A 149 19.10 -7.21 -2.75
N ASN A 150 18.06 -7.56 -3.51
CA ASN A 150 18.01 -8.80 -4.29
C ASN A 150 19.10 -8.90 -5.39
N VAL A 151 19.78 -7.81 -5.71
CA VAL A 151 20.94 -7.79 -6.62
C VAL A 151 22.27 -7.53 -5.91
N GLY A 152 22.29 -7.58 -4.58
CA GLY A 152 23.47 -7.38 -3.75
C GLY A 152 23.78 -5.92 -3.43
N PHE A 153 22.86 -4.98 -3.75
CA PHE A 153 23.01 -3.58 -3.36
C PHE A 153 22.30 -3.34 -2.02
N ASP A 154 22.95 -3.77 -0.94
CA ASP A 154 22.50 -3.57 0.44
C ASP A 154 23.68 -3.59 1.41
N TRP A 155 23.51 -3.01 2.60
CA TRP A 155 24.51 -3.11 3.67
C TRP A 155 24.46 -4.47 4.37
N PRO A 156 25.59 -4.95 4.90
CA PRO A 156 25.63 -6.25 5.58
C PRO A 156 24.95 -6.23 6.96
N GLU A 157 24.94 -5.09 7.65
CA GLU A 157 24.33 -4.93 8.97
C GLU A 157 23.54 -3.62 9.06
N TRP A 158 22.63 -3.54 10.03
CA TRP A 158 21.76 -2.39 10.24
C TRP A 158 22.52 -1.14 10.73
N LYS A 159 23.72 -1.30 11.31
CA LYS A 159 24.50 -0.17 11.86
C LYS A 159 24.91 0.81 10.77
N GLN A 160 25.29 0.32 9.60
CA GLN A 160 25.61 1.17 8.45
C GLN A 160 24.35 1.88 7.91
N ALA A 161 23.18 1.25 8.02
CA ALA A 161 21.92 1.91 7.73
C ALA A 161 21.65 3.06 8.70
N TRP A 162 21.96 2.86 9.98
CA TRP A 162 21.86 3.88 11.01
C TRP A 162 22.83 5.04 10.78
N GLU A 163 24.09 4.75 10.46
CA GLU A 163 25.09 5.77 10.09
C GLU A 163 24.59 6.64 8.92
N LYS A 164 23.94 6.03 7.93
CA LYS A 164 23.34 6.79 6.82
C LYS A 164 22.18 7.68 7.27
N VAL A 165 21.33 7.24 8.21
CA VAL A 165 20.29 8.11 8.79
C VAL A 165 20.90 9.31 9.51
N GLU A 166 22.02 9.12 10.23
CA GLU A 166 22.74 10.21 10.89
C GLU A 166 23.35 11.20 9.89
N GLU A 167 23.95 10.69 8.80
CA GLU A 167 24.48 11.48 7.68
C GLU A 167 23.38 12.35 7.05
N GLU A 168 22.27 11.76 6.61
CA GLU A 168 21.14 12.47 5.98
C GLU A 168 20.47 13.47 6.95
N THR A 169 20.46 13.17 8.25
CA THR A 169 19.96 14.11 9.28
C THR A 169 20.85 15.35 9.34
N GLN A 170 22.17 15.18 9.23
CA GLN A 170 23.12 16.28 9.26
C GLN A 170 23.06 17.10 7.97
N GLU A 171 22.97 16.44 6.79
CA GLU A 171 22.79 17.11 5.50
C GLU A 171 21.51 17.95 5.47
N PHE A 172 20.37 17.38 5.90
CA PHE A 172 19.13 18.14 6.03
C PHE A 172 19.28 19.34 6.98
N LYS A 173 19.92 19.16 8.14
CA LYS A 173 20.15 20.25 9.11
C LYS A 173 21.00 21.39 8.54
N GLU A 174 21.99 21.09 7.70
CA GLU A 174 22.81 22.09 7.02
C GLU A 174 21.98 22.91 6.04
N THR A 175 21.08 22.28 5.29
CA THR A 175 20.18 22.99 4.36
C THR A 175 19.17 23.91 5.06
N LEU A 176 18.82 23.67 6.32
CA LEU A 176 17.95 24.58 7.08
C LEU A 176 18.59 25.95 7.33
N SER A 177 19.91 26.03 7.34
CA SER A 177 20.64 27.27 7.63
C SER A 177 20.95 28.09 6.38
N SER A 178 21.20 27.43 5.24
CA SER A 178 21.71 28.10 4.03
C SER A 178 21.17 27.54 2.70
N GLY A 179 20.36 26.49 2.73
CA GLY A 179 19.82 25.86 1.53
C GLY A 179 18.57 26.57 1.01
N SER A 180 18.33 26.42 -0.30
CA SER A 180 17.06 26.74 -0.92
C SER A 180 15.97 25.77 -0.46
N THR A 181 14.70 26.17 -0.56
CA THR A 181 13.55 25.29 -0.28
C THR A 181 13.58 24.00 -1.10
N LYS A 182 14.16 24.04 -2.31
CA LYS A 182 14.32 22.86 -3.15
C LYS A 182 15.35 21.89 -2.56
N GLU A 183 16.50 22.38 -2.13
CA GLU A 183 17.54 21.56 -1.48
C GLU A 183 17.00 20.97 -0.17
N GLN A 184 16.32 21.77 0.65
CA GLN A 184 15.67 21.29 1.88
C GLN A 184 14.68 20.14 1.61
N ALA A 185 13.88 20.25 0.55
CA ALA A 185 12.94 19.19 0.17
C ALA A 185 13.63 17.92 -0.35
N GLN A 186 14.80 18.05 -1.00
CA GLN A 186 15.60 16.91 -1.46
C GLN A 186 16.21 16.16 -0.27
N GLU A 187 16.94 16.86 0.59
CA GLU A 187 17.57 16.24 1.77
C GLU A 187 16.54 15.67 2.75
N PHE A 188 15.37 16.32 2.91
CA PHE A 188 14.29 15.74 3.70
C PHE A 188 13.76 14.44 3.07
N GLY A 189 13.71 14.37 1.75
CA GLY A 189 13.36 13.15 1.02
C GLY A 189 14.37 12.02 1.23
N ASP A 190 15.67 12.34 1.19
CA ASP A 190 16.75 11.37 1.38
C ASP A 190 16.82 10.89 2.85
N LEU A 191 16.53 11.77 3.82
CA LEU A 191 16.30 11.39 5.22
C LEU A 191 15.11 10.43 5.37
N LEU A 192 13.97 10.70 4.74
CA LEU A 192 12.83 9.76 4.78
C LEU A 192 13.20 8.42 4.12
N PHE A 193 13.93 8.45 3.01
CA PHE A 193 14.36 7.25 2.30
C PHE A 193 15.32 6.40 3.14
N SER A 194 16.26 7.02 3.86
CA SER A 194 17.18 6.32 4.75
C SER A 194 16.47 5.73 5.98
N ILE A 195 15.48 6.43 6.56
CA ILE A 195 14.64 5.90 7.65
C ILE A 195 13.85 4.67 7.18
N VAL A 196 13.25 4.70 5.99
CA VAL A 196 12.57 3.53 5.40
C VAL A 196 13.55 2.36 5.27
N ASN A 197 14.79 2.65 4.85
CA ASN A 197 15.80 1.62 4.68
C ASN A 197 16.23 0.99 5.99
N LEU A 198 16.37 1.79 7.05
CA LEU A 198 16.64 1.31 8.38
C LEU A 198 15.50 0.42 8.89
N GLY A 199 14.24 0.86 8.73
CA GLY A 199 13.06 0.07 9.12
C GLY A 199 13.02 -1.31 8.46
N ARG A 200 13.40 -1.38 7.18
CA ARG A 200 13.51 -2.63 6.42
C ARG A 200 14.48 -3.65 7.02
N PHE A 201 15.56 -3.23 7.70
CA PHE A 201 16.48 -4.17 8.39
C PHE A 201 15.81 -4.90 9.56
N PHE A 202 14.73 -4.35 10.09
CA PHE A 202 13.95 -4.91 11.19
C PHE A 202 12.60 -5.49 10.70
N ASP A 203 12.47 -5.70 9.39
CA ASP A 203 11.25 -6.20 8.74
C ASP A 203 9.99 -5.34 9.05
N LEU A 204 10.19 -4.04 9.31
CA LEU A 204 9.11 -3.09 9.54
C LEU A 204 8.56 -2.58 8.20
N ASN A 205 7.23 -2.57 8.05
CA ASN A 205 6.58 -1.85 6.95
C ASN A 205 6.50 -0.36 7.30
N ALA A 206 7.18 0.48 6.53
CA ALA A 206 7.27 1.91 6.80
C ALA A 206 5.93 2.64 6.67
N GLU A 207 5.09 2.27 5.70
CA GLU A 207 3.76 2.86 5.51
C GLU A 207 2.84 2.51 6.68
N ASP A 208 2.76 1.22 7.02
CA ASP A 208 1.92 0.75 8.13
C ASP A 208 2.38 1.35 9.47
N SER A 209 3.69 1.46 9.69
CA SER A 209 4.26 2.08 10.89
C SER A 209 3.84 3.56 11.03
N LEU A 210 3.80 4.29 9.92
CA LEU A 210 3.33 5.67 9.91
C LEU A 210 1.81 5.75 10.10
N ARG A 211 1.03 4.88 9.45
CA ARG A 211 -0.43 4.78 9.65
C ARG A 211 -0.79 4.55 11.11
N LEU A 212 -0.16 3.58 11.78
CA LEU A 212 -0.34 3.34 13.22
C LEU A 212 -0.03 4.58 14.06
N THR A 213 0.99 5.35 13.68
CA THR A 213 1.33 6.60 14.36
C THR A 213 0.26 7.68 14.13
N ASN A 214 -0.28 7.78 12.91
CA ASN A 214 -1.37 8.69 12.57
C ASN A 214 -2.64 8.36 13.35
N THR A 215 -3.06 7.08 13.39
CA THR A 215 -4.21 6.62 14.18
C THR A 215 -4.05 6.96 15.66
N LYS A 216 -2.87 6.72 16.23
CA LYS A 216 -2.57 7.07 17.62
C LYS A 216 -2.62 8.58 17.87
N PHE A 217 -2.10 9.38 16.94
CA PHE A 217 -2.18 10.83 17.02
C PHE A 217 -3.64 11.30 17.00
N GLU A 218 -4.43 10.80 16.05
CA GLU A 218 -5.84 11.12 15.89
C GLU A 218 -6.65 10.76 17.14
N GLN A 219 -6.52 9.54 17.66
CA GLN A 219 -7.22 9.10 18.88
C GLN A 219 -6.90 10.01 20.07
N ARG A 220 -5.63 10.39 20.24
CA ARG A 220 -5.20 11.29 21.32
C ARG A 220 -5.71 12.71 21.11
N PHE A 221 -5.72 13.21 19.89
CA PHE A 221 -6.23 14.54 19.59
C PHE A 221 -7.74 14.62 19.80
N ARG A 222 -8.51 13.62 19.32
CA ARG A 222 -9.94 13.47 19.61
C ARG A 222 -10.22 13.40 21.11
N TYR A 223 -9.36 12.76 21.89
CA TYR A 223 -9.47 12.77 23.34
C TYR A 223 -9.35 14.19 23.91
N ILE A 224 -8.40 15.00 23.44
CA ILE A 224 -8.27 16.41 23.86
C ILE A 224 -9.57 17.16 23.55
N GLU A 225 -10.11 17.01 22.34
CA GLU A 225 -11.38 17.65 21.93
C GLU A 225 -12.53 17.28 22.88
N GLN A 226 -12.66 16.00 23.21
CA GLN A 226 -13.67 15.51 24.14
C GLN A 226 -13.49 16.05 25.57
N GLN A 227 -12.26 16.25 26.04
CA GLN A 227 -12.03 16.84 27.36
C GLN A 227 -12.35 18.34 27.36
N ALA A 228 -11.96 19.07 26.31
CA ALA A 228 -12.31 20.47 26.15
C ALA A 228 -13.85 20.66 26.16
N GLU A 229 -14.56 19.80 25.44
CA GLU A 229 -16.02 19.81 25.38
C GLU A 229 -16.66 19.53 26.76
N LYS A 230 -16.14 18.56 27.52
CA LYS A 230 -16.58 18.30 28.91
C LYS A 230 -16.38 19.50 29.83
N GLU A 231 -15.34 20.31 29.57
CA GLU A 231 -15.09 21.56 30.28
C GLU A 231 -15.95 22.73 29.76
N ASN A 232 -16.86 22.49 28.80
CA ASN A 232 -17.63 23.51 28.08
C ASN A 232 -16.75 24.56 27.39
N ARG A 233 -15.58 24.15 26.90
CA ARG A 233 -14.61 25.00 26.20
C ARG A 233 -14.42 24.50 24.77
N SER A 234 -14.13 25.43 23.86
CA SER A 234 -13.63 25.09 22.53
C SER A 234 -12.14 24.75 22.61
N ILE A 235 -11.68 23.77 21.82
CA ILE A 235 -10.26 23.44 21.70
C ILE A 235 -9.42 24.66 21.27
N ASN A 236 -9.97 25.56 20.46
CA ASN A 236 -9.30 26.80 20.04
C ASN A 236 -9.03 27.77 21.20
N ASN A 237 -9.67 27.57 22.35
CA ASN A 237 -9.51 28.37 23.55
C ASN A 237 -8.63 27.69 24.60
N LEU A 238 -8.02 26.54 24.28
CA LEU A 238 -7.01 25.91 25.13
C LEU A 238 -5.63 26.45 24.81
N SER A 239 -4.81 26.67 25.85
CA SER A 239 -3.37 26.90 25.67
C SER A 239 -2.65 25.60 25.28
N LEU A 240 -1.43 25.71 24.76
CA LEU A 240 -0.62 24.53 24.46
C LEU A 240 -0.34 23.69 25.72
N GLU A 241 -0.14 24.34 26.86
CA GLU A 241 0.05 23.64 28.14
C GLU A 241 -1.23 22.91 28.59
N GLU A 242 -2.40 23.45 28.29
CA GLU A 242 -3.69 22.77 28.53
C GLU A 242 -3.85 21.56 27.61
N MET A 243 -3.58 21.73 26.31
CA MET A 243 -3.61 20.63 25.35
C MET A 243 -2.61 19.52 25.72
N ASP A 244 -1.39 19.88 26.14
CA ASP A 244 -0.36 18.92 26.54
C ASP A 244 -0.75 18.13 27.79
N ARG A 245 -1.42 18.77 28.77
CA ARG A 245 -1.99 18.05 29.93
C ARG A 245 -3.03 17.02 29.51
N HIS A 246 -3.93 17.36 28.60
CA HIS A 246 -4.90 16.40 28.06
C HIS A 246 -4.24 15.32 27.19
N TRP A 247 -3.18 15.66 26.45
CA TRP A 247 -2.39 14.71 25.66
C TRP A 247 -1.71 13.66 26.53
N GLU A 248 -1.05 14.08 27.61
CA GLU A 248 -0.43 13.17 28.58
C GLU A 248 -1.47 12.32 29.32
N ALA A 249 -2.67 12.83 29.54
CA ALA A 249 -3.79 12.03 30.05
C ALA A 249 -4.24 10.98 29.02
N ALA A 250 -4.34 11.35 27.73
CA ALA A 250 -4.70 10.43 26.65
C ALA A 250 -3.70 9.27 26.53
N LYS A 251 -2.39 9.55 26.65
CA LYS A 251 -1.33 8.51 26.65
C LYS A 251 -1.49 7.43 27.73
N LYS A 252 -2.18 7.73 28.82
CA LYS A 252 -2.39 6.81 29.94
C LYS A 252 -3.72 6.07 29.88
N ALA A 253 -4.70 6.63 29.15
CA ALA A 253 -6.06 6.14 29.09
C ALA A 253 -6.35 5.27 27.85
N LEU A 254 -5.60 5.47 26.77
CA LEU A 254 -5.63 4.73 25.50
C LEU A 254 -4.41 3.82 25.40
#